data_AF-C4WSK1-F1
#
_entry.id   AF-C4WSK1-F1
#
_cell.length_a   1.000
_cell.length_b   1.000
_cell.length_c   1.000
_cell.angle_alpha   90.00
_cell.angle_beta   90.00
_cell.angle_gamma   90.00
#
_symmetry.space_group_name_H-M   'P 1'
#
loop_
_entity.id
_entity.type
_entity.pdbx_description
1 polymer ?
#
loop_
_entity_poly.entity_id
_entity_poly.type
_entity_poly.pdbx_seq_one_letter_code
_entity_poly.pdbx_strand_id
1 'polypeptide(L)'
;MKKLFSKIDNSNKDPNCFVGKQFTVGRTSVTVEDVIAEGGFAVVFLVKSNNKKYAVKRLFVNDEVDLGVAKKEIQIASSLNGHKNIVGFIDSNITRHNNGVHEVLMLMPYCPSNVLTLMNNR
;
A
#
# COMPACT_ATOMS: atom_id res chain seq x y z
N MET A 1 6.82 25.00 -3.59
CA MET A 1 6.33 24.07 -2.54
C MET A 1 7.20 22.80 -2.56
N LYS A 2 8.36 22.81 -1.87
CA LYS A 2 9.41 21.75 -1.99
C LYS A 2 10.17 21.48 -0.68
N LYS A 3 9.66 21.89 0.49
CA LYS A 3 10.48 21.95 1.72
C LYS A 3 9.90 21.24 2.95
N LEU A 4 9.22 20.10 2.80
CA LEU A 4 8.86 19.26 3.96
C LEU A 4 9.52 17.87 4.01
N PHE A 5 10.17 17.41 2.94
CA PHE A 5 10.73 16.06 2.89
C PHE A 5 12.21 15.93 3.25
N SER A 6 12.84 16.97 3.83
CA SER A 6 14.27 16.90 4.18
C SER A 6 14.57 16.46 5.62
N LYS A 7 13.56 16.21 6.47
CA LYS A 7 13.80 15.98 7.91
C LYS A 7 13.10 14.76 8.53
N ILE A 8 12.44 13.92 7.75
CA ILE A 8 11.95 12.63 8.21
C ILE A 8 12.48 11.60 7.21
N ASP A 9 13.27 10.65 7.70
CA ASP A 9 13.97 9.57 7.00
C ASP A 9 15.25 9.94 6.24
N ASN A 10 16.29 10.26 7.01
CA ASN A 10 17.68 10.09 6.60
C ASN A 10 18.16 8.68 6.97
N SER A 11 17.53 7.67 6.37
CA SER A 11 18.05 6.32 6.24
C SER A 11 17.96 5.98 4.76
N ASN A 12 19.09 5.62 4.15
CA ASN A 12 19.27 5.32 2.73
C ASN A 12 18.01 4.86 1.98
N LYS A 13 17.81 5.44 0.80
CA LYS A 13 16.82 5.06 -0.21
C LYS A 13 17.12 3.67 -0.78
N ASP A 14 17.14 2.66 0.08
CA ASP A 14 17.21 1.27 -0.31
C ASP A 14 15.78 0.72 -0.23
N PRO A 15 15.12 0.38 -1.35
CA PRO A 15 13.83 -0.30 -1.32
C PRO A 15 13.88 -1.60 -0.49
N ASN A 16 15.07 -2.17 -0.33
CA ASN A 16 15.37 -3.29 0.57
C ASN A 16 15.17 -3.00 2.07
N CYS A 17 15.07 -1.75 2.52
CA CYS A 17 14.84 -1.43 3.94
C CYS A 17 13.46 -1.92 4.43
N PHE A 18 12.51 -2.14 3.52
CA PHE A 18 11.17 -2.63 3.90
C PHE A 18 11.08 -4.15 3.93
N VAL A 19 11.95 -4.87 3.22
CA VAL A 19 11.91 -6.33 3.14
C VAL A 19 12.12 -6.93 4.53
N GLY A 20 11.26 -7.87 4.90
CA GLY A 20 11.24 -8.49 6.23
C GLY A 20 10.44 -7.71 7.28
N LYS A 21 10.02 -6.46 7.04
CA LYS A 21 9.12 -5.75 7.97
C LYS A 21 7.75 -6.41 8.00
N GLN A 22 7.13 -6.39 9.16
CA GLN A 22 5.79 -6.92 9.38
C GLN A 22 4.78 -5.78 9.54
N PHE A 23 3.65 -5.92 8.87
CA PHE A 23 2.50 -5.03 9.00
C PHE A 23 1.30 -5.82 9.51
N THR A 24 0.43 -5.16 10.27
CA THR A 24 -0.89 -5.69 10.62
C THR A 24 -1.94 -4.86 9.90
N VAL A 25 -2.65 -5.48 8.95
CA VAL A 25 -3.76 -4.86 8.22
C VAL A 25 -5.05 -5.54 8.66
N GLY A 26 -5.84 -4.81 9.44
CA GLY A 26 -7.00 -5.33 10.17
C GLY A 26 -6.65 -6.56 11.00
N ARG A 27 -7.10 -7.75 10.57
CA ARG A 27 -6.83 -9.02 11.29
C ARG A 27 -5.65 -9.82 10.74
N THR A 28 -5.04 -9.37 9.65
CA THR A 28 -4.01 -10.12 8.94
C THR A 28 -2.63 -9.54 9.22
N SER A 29 -1.74 -10.36 9.77
CA SER A 29 -0.31 -10.04 9.86
C SER A 29 0.39 -10.49 8.59
N VAL A 30 1.15 -9.59 7.97
CA VAL A 30 1.81 -9.79 6.68
C VAL A 30 3.27 -9.35 6.76
N THR A 31 4.16 -10.09 6.09
CA THR A 31 5.59 -9.75 6.02
C THR A 31 5.93 -9.29 4.61
N VAL A 32 6.67 -8.19 4.48
CA VAL A 32 7.11 -7.65 3.18
C VAL A 32 8.16 -8.58 2.55
N GLU A 33 7.90 -9.01 1.32
CA GLU A 33 8.88 -9.71 0.49
C GLU A 33 9.58 -8.77 -0.49
N ASP A 34 8.86 -7.79 -1.06
CA ASP A 34 9.42 -6.90 -2.08
C ASP A 34 8.60 -5.58 -2.21
N VAL A 35 9.19 -4.59 -2.88
CA VAL A 35 8.52 -3.35 -3.32
C VAL A 35 8.16 -3.49 -4.80
N ILE A 36 6.87 -3.55 -5.12
CA ILE A 36 6.40 -3.82 -6.49
C ILE A 36 5.95 -2.58 -7.25
N ALA A 37 5.65 -1.48 -6.55
CA ALA A 37 5.41 -0.18 -7.18
C ALA A 37 5.69 0.95 -6.19
N GLU A 38 6.16 2.09 -6.72
CA GLU A 38 6.30 3.34 -6.00
C GLU A 38 5.71 4.46 -6.86
N GLY A 39 4.99 5.39 -6.25
CA GLY A 39 4.48 6.54 -6.98
C GLY A 39 3.92 7.62 -6.05
N GLY A 40 4.38 8.85 -6.25
CA GLY A 40 3.90 10.03 -5.52
C GLY A 40 4.01 9.88 -4.01
N PHE A 41 2.90 9.53 -3.38
CA PHE A 41 2.73 9.40 -1.92
C PHE A 41 2.52 7.96 -1.44
N ALA A 42 2.45 7.00 -2.37
CA ALA A 42 2.14 5.62 -2.06
C ALA A 42 3.23 4.65 -2.52
N VAL A 43 3.38 3.59 -1.74
CA VAL A 43 4.23 2.44 -2.07
C VAL A 43 3.34 1.20 -2.03
N VAL A 44 3.54 0.29 -2.98
CA VAL A 44 2.86 -1.01 -3.01
C VAL A 44 3.89 -2.10 -2.76
N PHE A 45 3.65 -2.88 -1.71
CA PHE A 45 4.50 -4.00 -1.31
C PHE A 45 3.90 -5.31 -1.79
N LEU A 46 4.76 -6.23 -2.24
CA LEU A 46 4.47 -7.65 -2.21
C LEU A 46 4.66 -8.14 -0.77
N VAL A 47 3.64 -8.76 -0.20
CA VAL A 47 3.68 -9.29 1.15
C VAL A 47 3.23 -10.74 1.21
N LYS A 48 3.63 -11.46 2.25
CA LYS A 48 3.28 -12.87 2.48
C LYS A 48 2.64 -13.05 3.86
N SER A 49 1.60 -13.88 3.91
CA SER A 49 0.98 -14.36 5.15
C SER A 49 0.47 -15.78 4.95
N ASN A 50 0.75 -16.68 5.88
CA ASN A 50 0.35 -18.10 5.82
C ASN A 50 0.63 -18.76 4.46
N ASN A 51 1.84 -18.55 3.93
CA ASN A 51 2.27 -19.03 2.61
C ASN A 51 1.52 -18.49 1.38
N LYS A 52 0.61 -17.52 1.57
CA LYS A 52 -0.08 -16.83 0.48
C LYS A 52 0.47 -15.42 0.27
N LYS A 53 0.56 -15.01 -1.00
CA LYS A 53 1.05 -13.69 -1.41
C LYS A 53 -0.10 -12.70 -1.60
N TYR A 54 0.14 -11.46 -1.23
CA TYR A 54 -0.80 -10.34 -1.28
C TYR A 54 -0.08 -9.06 -1.69
N ALA A 55 -0.85 -8.04 -2.03
CA ALA A 55 -0.35 -6.68 -2.22
C ALA A 55 -0.84 -5.79 -1.08
N VAL A 56 0.04 -4.96 -0.53
CA VAL A 56 -0.34 -3.90 0.41
C VAL A 56 0.00 -2.55 -0.20
N LYS A 57 -1.02 -1.72 -0.42
CA LYS A 57 -0.83 -0.30 -0.72
C LYS A 57 -0.69 0.44 0.60
N ARG A 58 0.42 1.17 0.77
CA ARG A 58 0.69 2.05 1.91
C ARG A 58 0.73 3.49 1.44
N LEU A 59 0.00 4.37 2.12
CA LEU A 59 -0.12 5.80 1.83
C LEU A 59 0.05 6.59 3.12
N PHE A 60 0.71 7.74 3.05
CA PHE A 60 0.72 8.73 4.13
C PHE A 60 0.00 9.99 3.68
N VAL A 61 -0.94 10.47 4.49
CA VAL A 61 -1.69 11.71 4.25
C VAL A 61 -1.58 12.63 5.46
N ASN A 62 -1.45 13.93 5.27
CA ASN A 62 -1.22 14.90 6.34
C ASN A 62 -2.31 15.97 6.47
N ASP A 63 -3.41 15.82 5.74
CA ASP A 63 -4.60 16.65 5.85
C ASP A 63 -5.90 15.82 5.76
N GLU A 64 -7.00 16.41 6.22
CA GLU A 64 -8.31 15.77 6.28
C GLU A 64 -8.96 15.56 4.90
N VAL A 65 -8.60 16.37 3.90
CA VAL A 65 -9.14 16.26 2.55
C VAL A 65 -8.58 15.00 1.88
N ASP A 66 -7.26 14.84 1.91
CA ASP A 66 -6.58 13.67 1.36
C ASP A 66 -6.93 12.39 2.15
N LEU A 67 -7.13 12.50 3.47
CA LEU A 67 -7.68 11.40 4.27
C LEU A 67 -9.10 11.02 3.81
N GLY A 68 -9.94 12.00 3.49
CA GLY A 68 -11.26 11.78 2.92
C GLY A 68 -11.19 11.04 1.58
N VAL A 69 -10.24 11.40 0.71
CA VAL A 69 -9.99 10.71 -0.56
C VAL A 69 -9.54 9.26 -0.32
N ALA A 70 -8.61 9.03 0.60
CA ALA A 70 -8.15 7.68 0.94
C ALA A 70 -9.26 6.79 1.52
N LYS A 71 -10.11 7.35 2.40
CA LYS A 71 -11.32 6.66 2.93
C LYS A 71 -12.30 6.31 1.81
N LYS A 72 -12.50 7.22 0.86
CA LYS A 72 -13.37 6.99 -0.30
C LYS A 72 -12.80 5.91 -1.21
N GLU A 73 -11.48 5.86 -1.41
CA GLU A 73 -10.81 4.79 -2.17
C GLU A 73 -11.09 3.42 -1.53
N ILE A 74 -10.92 3.30 -0.21
CA ILE A 74 -11.22 2.08 0.54
C ILE A 74 -12.69 1.68 0.39
N GLN A 75 -13.61 2.65 0.55
CA GLN A 75 -15.04 2.40 0.43
C GLN A 75 -15.41 1.87 -0.96
N ILE A 76 -14.87 2.48 -2.03
CA ILE A 76 -15.12 2.05 -3.40
C ILE A 76 -14.57 0.64 -3.62
N ALA A 77 -13.31 0.39 -3.25
CA ALA A 77 -12.68 -0.92 -3.40
C ALA A 77 -13.46 -2.02 -2.66
N SER A 78 -13.91 -1.73 -1.43
CA SER A 78 -14.74 -2.63 -0.64
C SER A 78 -16.10 -2.90 -1.30
N SER A 79 -16.77 -1.86 -1.80
CA SER A 79 -18.11 -1.98 -2.43
C SER A 79 -18.11 -2.75 -3.75
N LEU A 80 -16.99 -2.77 -4.47
CA LEU A 80 -16.83 -3.46 -5.76
C LEU A 80 -16.25 -4.88 -5.61
N ASN A 81 -15.98 -5.30 -4.37
CA ASN A 81 -15.36 -6.58 -4.09
C ASN A 81 -16.22 -7.76 -4.58
N GLY A 82 -15.57 -8.76 -5.17
CA GLY A 82 -16.21 -9.95 -5.72
C GLY A 82 -16.44 -9.91 -7.24
N HIS A 83 -16.27 -8.77 -7.91
CA HIS A 83 -16.34 -8.72 -9.37
C HIS A 83 -15.05 -9.27 -10.01
N LYS A 84 -15.18 -10.26 -10.89
CA LYS A 84 -14.03 -10.99 -11.49
C LYS A 84 -13.00 -10.13 -12.25
N ASN A 85 -13.39 -8.94 -12.72
CA ASN A 85 -12.52 -8.02 -13.47
C ASN A 85 -12.01 -6.84 -12.63
N ILE A 86 -12.27 -6.83 -11.33
CA ILE A 86 -11.81 -5.79 -10.41
C ILE A 86 -10.94 -6.46 -9.35
N VAL A 87 -9.80 -5.85 -9.02
CA VAL A 87 -8.94 -6.37 -7.95
C VAL A 87 -9.74 -6.38 -6.65
N GLY A 88 -9.77 -7.54 -5.99
CA GLY A 88 -10.54 -7.71 -4.76
C GLY A 88 -9.99 -6.86 -3.61
N PHE A 89 -10.87 -6.55 -2.67
CA PHE A 89 -10.55 -5.92 -1.40
C PHE A 89 -10.54 -6.98 -0.29
N ILE A 90 -9.52 -6.98 0.57
CA ILE A 90 -9.44 -7.92 1.70
C ILE A 90 -9.67 -7.19 3.01
N ASP A 91 -8.82 -6.20 3.32
CA ASP A 91 -8.88 -5.46 4.58
C ASP A 91 -8.15 -4.11 4.44
N SER A 92 -8.35 -3.23 5.42
CA SER A 92 -7.65 -1.94 5.49
C SER A 92 -7.39 -1.51 6.92
N ASN A 93 -6.44 -0.60 7.11
CA ASN A 93 -6.18 0.02 8.40
C ASN A 93 -5.82 1.50 8.20
N ILE A 94 -6.29 2.36 9.10
CA ILE A 94 -5.95 3.79 9.14
C ILE A 94 -5.42 4.09 10.53
N THR A 95 -4.14 4.41 10.62
CA THR A 95 -3.45 4.72 11.87
C THR A 95 -3.07 6.21 11.89
N ARG A 96 -3.48 6.93 12.94
CA ARG A 96 -3.07 8.32 13.16
C ARG A 96 -1.76 8.37 13.93
N HIS A 97 -0.79 9.13 13.42
CA HIS A 97 0.50 9.38 14.06
C HIS A 97 0.51 10.73 14.80
N ASN A 98 1.45 10.91 15.73
CA ASN A 98 1.53 12.05 16.64
C ASN A 98 1.74 13.43 15.95
N ASN A 99 2.17 13.42 14.68
CA ASN A 99 2.43 14.62 13.87
C ASN A 99 1.23 15.04 12.99
N GLY A 100 0.05 14.46 13.20
CA GLY A 100 -1.12 14.73 12.37
C GLY A 100 -1.12 14.00 11.03
N VAL A 101 -0.13 13.15 10.76
CA VAL A 101 -0.10 12.29 9.58
C VAL A 101 -0.90 11.03 9.85
N HIS A 102 -1.69 10.59 8.87
CA HIS A 102 -2.36 9.32 8.87
C HIS A 102 -1.65 8.36 7.93
N GLU A 103 -1.40 7.15 8.40
CA GLU A 103 -0.94 6.03 7.62
C GLU A 103 -2.14 5.18 7.22
N VAL A 104 -2.30 4.96 5.92
CA VAL A 104 -3.37 4.16 5.34
C VAL A 104 -2.76 2.91 4.71
N LEU A 105 -3.24 1.75 5.14
CA LEU A 105 -2.89 0.44 4.59
C LEU A 105 -4.12 -0.19 3.95
N MET A 106 -3.96 -0.76 2.76
CA MET A 106 -5.00 -1.50 2.06
C MET A 106 -4.43 -2.81 1.53
N LEU A 107 -5.00 -3.92 1.98
CA LEU A 107 -4.61 -5.29 1.64
C LEU A 107 -5.49 -5.83 0.50
N MET A 108 -4.83 -6.35 -0.53
CA MET A 108 -5.45 -6.82 -1.77
C MET A 108 -4.82 -8.14 -2.22
N PRO A 109 -5.50 -8.94 -3.06
CA PRO A 109 -4.88 -10.04 -3.77
C PRO A 109 -3.69 -9.56 -4.61
N TYR A 110 -2.61 -10.34 -4.63
CA TYR A 110 -1.48 -10.06 -5.50
C TYR A 110 -1.77 -10.50 -6.95
N CYS A 111 -1.51 -9.61 -7.91
CA CYS A 111 -1.55 -9.90 -9.34
C CYS A 111 -0.11 -10.06 -9.87
N PRO A 112 0.33 -11.27 -10.24
CA PRO A 112 1.73 -11.53 -10.61
C PRO A 112 2.22 -10.84 -11.89
N SER A 113 1.30 -10.50 -12.78
CA SER A 113 1.60 -9.88 -14.07
C SER A 113 0.85 -8.56 -14.21
N ASN A 114 1.53 -7.55 -14.75
CA ASN A 114 0.89 -6.31 -15.18
C ASN A 114 0.82 -6.25 -16.72
N VAL A 115 -0.06 -5.40 -17.23
CA VAL A 115 -0.33 -5.27 -18.68
C VAL A 115 0.92 -4.83 -19.45
N LEU A 116 1.74 -3.94 -18.88
CA LEU A 116 2.95 -3.45 -19.54
C LEU A 116 3.97 -4.57 -19.74
N THR A 117 4.20 -5.41 -18.72
CA THR A 117 5.05 -6.60 -18.83
C THR A 117 4.55 -7.55 -19.91
N LEU A 118 3.22 -7.77 -19.99
CA LEU A 118 2.63 -8.60 -21.05
C LEU A 118 2.80 -8.00 -22.44
N MET A 119 2.77 -6.67 -22.57
CA MET A 119 2.99 -5.97 -23.83
C MET A 119 4.45 -6.02 -24.29
N ASN A 120 5.41 -5.93 -23.36
CA ASN A 120 6.84 -5.96 -23.66
C ASN A 120 7.36 -7.37 -24.01
N ASN A 121 6.67 -8.42 -23.58
CA ASN A 121 7.04 -9.82 -23.86
C ASN A 121 6.43 -10.36 -25.17
N ARG A 122 6.09 -9.46 -26.11
CA ARG A 122 5.64 -9.80 -27.46
C ARG A 122 6.79 -9.72 -28.44
#